data_AF-A0A1K1N2N2-F1
#
_entry.id   AF-A0A1K1N2N2-F1
#
_cell.length_a   1.000
_cell.length_b   1.000
_cell.length_c   1.000
_cell.angle_alpha   90.00
_cell.angle_beta   90.00
_cell.angle_gamma   90.00
#
_symmetry.space_group_name_H-M   'P 1'
#
loop_
_entity.id
_entity.type
_entity.pdbx_description
1 polymer ?
#
loop_
_entity_poly.entity_id
_entity_poly.type
_entity_poly.pdbx_seq_one_letter_code
_entity_poly.pdbx_strand_id
1 'polypeptide(L)'
;MKKVSIAAVFLTLVLSLSGCLNDDGANFYYTTLPISSAVTPDTLVYNKTDSITIRYSIPGACHEFIGIDFSNDTQTGDTIQRRTFWAVAQAQTGEECEGAQSVTREHKFAIEVRYKQPYQLRFITGVDSEGEYTFITRDIPVKEEE
;
A
#
# COMPACT_ATOMS: atom_id res chain seq x y z
N MET A 1 -62.98 -19.79 -1.41
CA MET A 1 -61.77 -19.83 -2.27
C MET A 1 -61.49 -18.42 -2.76
N LYS A 2 -60.53 -17.71 -2.14
CA LYS A 2 -60.20 -16.33 -2.54
C LYS A 2 -59.38 -16.40 -3.83
N LYS A 3 -59.99 -16.00 -4.95
CA LYS A 3 -59.31 -15.90 -6.25
C LYS A 3 -58.35 -14.71 -6.17
N VAL A 4 -57.11 -14.95 -5.78
CA VAL A 4 -56.05 -13.94 -5.88
C VAL A 4 -55.81 -13.73 -7.38
N SER A 5 -56.18 -12.55 -7.88
CA SER A 5 -56.02 -12.19 -9.29
C SER A 5 -54.54 -12.22 -9.67
N ILE A 6 -54.20 -13.12 -10.60
CA ILE A 6 -52.85 -13.33 -11.16
C ILE A 6 -52.21 -12.01 -11.67
N ALA A 7 -53.02 -11.03 -12.08
CA ALA A 7 -52.56 -9.71 -12.50
C ALA A 7 -51.86 -8.90 -11.39
N ALA A 8 -52.24 -9.08 -10.11
CA ALA A 8 -51.62 -8.36 -9.01
C ALA A 8 -50.21 -8.88 -8.66
N VAL A 9 -49.95 -10.16 -8.93
CA VAL A 9 -48.65 -10.81 -8.68
C VAL A 9 -47.62 -10.42 -9.75
N PHE A 10 -48.05 -10.20 -10.99
CA PHE A 10 -47.16 -9.74 -12.06
C PHE A 10 -46.73 -8.28 -11.90
N LEU A 11 -47.58 -7.40 -11.37
CA LEU A 11 -47.24 -5.99 -11.19
C LEU A 11 -46.18 -5.76 -10.12
N THR A 12 -46.13 -6.61 -9.08
CA THR A 12 -45.10 -6.55 -8.04
C THR A 12 -43.73 -7.05 -8.50
N LEU A 13 -43.67 -7.92 -9.51
CA LEU A 13 -42.42 -8.49 -10.01
C LEU A 13 -41.66 -7.54 -10.94
N VAL A 14 -42.36 -6.64 -11.62
CA VAL A 14 -41.75 -5.62 -12.51
C VAL A 14 -41.13 -4.47 -11.70
N LEU A 15 -41.69 -4.15 -10.53
CA LEU A 15 -41.17 -3.11 -9.63
C LEU A 15 -39.92 -3.54 -8.83
N SER A 16 -39.60 -4.84 -8.75
CA SER A 16 -38.41 -5.34 -8.05
C SER A 16 -37.13 -5.37 -8.91
N LEU A 17 -37.22 -5.03 -10.21
CA LEU A 17 -36.08 -5.09 -11.14
C LEU A 17 -35.45 -3.71 -11.43
N SER A 18 -35.98 -2.61 -10.88
CA SER A 18 -35.45 -1.26 -11.10
C SER A 18 -34.42 -0.80 -10.06
N GLY A 19 -34.10 -1.64 -9.07
CA GLY A 19 -33.15 -1.30 -8.00
C GLY A 19 -31.82 -2.03 -8.17
N CYS A 20 -30.97 -1.62 -9.13
CA CYS A 20 -29.52 -1.86 -9.14
C CYS A 20 -28.90 -1.17 -10.37
N LEU A 21 -28.96 0.17 -10.45
CA LEU A 21 -28.19 0.96 -11.40
C LEU A 21 -28.05 2.38 -10.85
N ASN A 22 -27.29 2.51 -9.77
CA ASN A 22 -26.60 3.74 -9.39
C ASN A 22 -25.51 3.33 -8.42
N ASP A 23 -24.36 2.93 -8.95
CA ASP A 23 -23.13 2.84 -8.15
C ASP A 23 -22.48 4.23 -8.18
N ASP A 24 -23.09 5.20 -7.50
CA ASP A 24 -22.53 6.54 -7.24
C ASP A 24 -21.47 6.49 -6.13
N GLY A 25 -20.81 5.35 -5.94
CA GLY A 25 -19.69 5.23 -5.03
C GLY A 25 -18.50 6.06 -5.51
N ALA A 26 -17.79 6.70 -4.58
CA ALA A 26 -16.48 7.26 -4.89
C ALA A 26 -15.56 6.13 -5.37
N ASN A 27 -15.25 6.12 -6.66
CA ASN A 27 -14.42 5.07 -7.25
C ASN A 27 -12.95 5.34 -6.91
N PHE A 28 -12.40 4.60 -5.96
CA PHE A 28 -10.98 4.66 -5.60
C PHE A 28 -10.32 3.27 -5.63
N TYR A 29 -9.00 3.26 -5.80
CA TYR A 29 -8.17 2.06 -5.70
C TYR A 29 -6.89 2.36 -4.90
N TYR A 30 -6.23 1.31 -4.41
CA TYR A 30 -4.94 1.45 -3.74
C TYR A 30 -3.79 1.22 -4.73
N THR A 31 -2.76 2.03 -4.64
CA THR A 31 -1.56 1.92 -5.48
C THR A 31 -0.29 2.19 -4.69
N THR A 32 0.83 1.72 -5.24
CA THR A 32 2.15 1.96 -4.68
C THR A 32 2.74 3.25 -5.23
N LEU A 33 3.27 4.10 -4.34
CA LEU A 33 4.04 5.27 -4.71
C LEU A 33 5.53 4.92 -4.77
N PRO A 34 6.27 5.41 -5.79
CA PRO A 34 7.69 5.15 -5.93
C PRO A 34 8.49 5.84 -4.82
N ILE A 35 9.34 5.08 -4.14
CA ILE A 35 10.29 5.59 -3.14
C ILE A 35 11.58 6.00 -3.86
N SER A 36 11.98 7.25 -3.71
CA SER A 36 13.19 7.82 -4.35
C SER A 36 14.43 7.79 -3.45
N SER A 37 14.25 7.73 -2.13
CA SER A 37 15.35 7.57 -1.19
C SER A 37 14.88 6.96 0.14
N ALA A 38 15.76 6.24 0.81
CA ALA A 38 15.55 5.75 2.17
C ALA A 38 16.79 6.00 3.03
N VAL A 39 16.59 6.69 4.15
CA VAL A 39 17.57 6.92 5.21
C VAL A 39 17.27 5.94 6.34
N THR A 40 18.22 5.05 6.60
CA THR A 40 18.13 3.99 7.60
C THR A 40 19.20 4.18 8.67
N PRO A 41 19.04 3.56 9.85
CA PRO A 41 20.15 3.41 10.79
C PRO A 41 21.31 2.62 10.15
N ASP A 42 22.55 2.93 10.52
CA ASP A 42 23.72 2.14 10.12
C ASP A 42 23.82 0.82 10.88
N THR A 43 23.18 0.73 12.04
CA THR A 43 23.08 -0.46 12.87
C THR A 43 21.76 -0.44 13.60
N LEU A 44 21.13 -1.61 13.74
CA LEU A 44 19.93 -1.81 14.54
C LEU A 44 20.28 -2.43 15.88
N VAL A 45 19.48 -2.18 16.91
CA VAL A 45 19.66 -2.81 18.23
C VAL A 45 18.54 -3.80 18.49
N TYR A 46 18.89 -5.04 18.83
CA TYR A 46 17.92 -6.07 19.16
C TYR A 46 16.99 -5.61 20.27
N ASN A 47 15.68 -5.88 20.11
CA ASN A 47 14.63 -5.51 21.04
C ASN A 47 14.44 -3.98 21.24
N LYS A 48 14.93 -3.17 20.30
CA LYS A 48 14.65 -1.73 20.24
C LYS A 48 13.81 -1.39 19.01
N THR A 49 13.28 -0.16 19.05
CA THR A 49 12.58 0.47 17.94
C THR A 49 13.43 1.59 17.40
N ASP A 50 13.77 1.51 16.12
CA ASP A 50 14.46 2.56 15.39
C ASP A 50 13.50 3.26 14.42
N SER A 51 13.99 4.25 13.69
CA SER A 51 13.20 4.97 12.69
C SER A 51 13.86 4.99 11.32
N ILE A 52 13.03 4.88 10.29
CA ILE A 52 13.42 5.00 8.89
C ILE A 52 12.70 6.23 8.31
N THR A 53 13.41 7.00 7.49
CA THR A 53 12.82 8.12 6.75
C THR A 53 12.91 7.86 5.26
N ILE A 54 11.80 7.92 4.56
CA ILE A 54 11.75 7.76 3.11
C ILE A 54 11.33 9.05 2.42
N ARG A 55 11.72 9.19 1.15
CA ARG A 55 11.17 10.16 0.21
C ARG A 55 10.38 9.42 -0.86
N TYR A 56 9.15 9.83 -1.10
CA TYR A 56 8.27 9.23 -2.11
C TYR A 56 7.62 10.31 -2.97
N SER A 57 7.23 9.95 -4.18
CA SER A 57 6.62 10.89 -5.13
C SER A 57 5.13 10.59 -5.32
N ILE A 58 4.30 11.61 -5.09
CA ILE A 58 2.86 11.59 -5.35
C ILE A 58 2.65 12.05 -6.80
N PRO A 59 2.15 11.21 -7.73
CA PRO A 59 2.11 11.52 -9.15
C PRO A 59 1.25 12.73 -9.55
N GLY A 60 0.19 13.03 -8.77
CA GLY A 60 -0.75 14.10 -9.06
C GLY A 60 -1.84 14.23 -7.99
N ALA A 61 -2.83 15.10 -8.24
CA ALA A 61 -3.82 15.52 -7.24
C ALA A 61 -4.76 14.40 -6.77
N CYS A 62 -4.93 13.35 -7.57
CA CYS A 62 -5.83 12.25 -7.22
C CYS A 62 -5.18 11.13 -6.43
N HIS A 63 -3.91 11.28 -6.02
CA HIS A 63 -3.23 10.33 -5.16
C HIS A 63 -3.06 10.95 -3.77
N GLU A 64 -3.63 10.30 -2.76
CA GLU A 64 -3.43 10.63 -1.36
C GLU A 64 -2.56 9.56 -0.71
N PHE A 65 -1.42 9.96 -0.15
CA PHE A 65 -0.58 9.05 0.64
C PHE A 65 -1.30 8.67 1.94
N ILE A 66 -1.45 7.37 2.18
CA ILE A 66 -2.17 6.85 3.36
C ILE A 66 -1.28 6.11 4.35
N GLY A 67 -0.04 5.81 3.99
CA GLY A 67 0.91 5.17 4.90
C GLY A 67 1.97 4.32 4.23
N ILE A 68 2.74 3.62 5.07
CA ILE A 68 3.74 2.63 4.65
C ILE A 68 3.23 1.26 5.06
N ASP A 69 3.36 0.30 4.17
CA ASP A 69 3.14 -1.10 4.46
C ASP A 69 4.40 -1.91 4.13
N PHE A 70 4.47 -3.14 4.65
CA PHE A 70 5.63 -4.00 4.48
C PHE A 70 5.32 -5.49 4.49
N SER A 71 6.15 -6.26 3.79
CA SER A 71 6.15 -7.72 3.84
C SER A 71 7.41 -8.24 4.54
N ASN A 72 7.28 -9.38 5.21
CA ASN A 72 8.43 -10.16 5.66
C ASN A 72 8.67 -11.26 4.63
N ASP A 73 9.76 -11.16 3.86
CA ASP A 73 10.05 -12.07 2.75
C ASP A 73 11.07 -13.16 3.13
N THR A 74 11.41 -13.23 4.42
CA THR A 74 12.39 -14.16 4.99
C THR A 74 11.86 -15.59 4.91
N GLN A 75 12.68 -16.50 4.39
CA GLN A 75 12.33 -17.92 4.31
C GLN A 75 12.89 -18.68 5.52
N THR A 76 12.29 -19.83 5.83
CA THR A 76 12.79 -20.72 6.89
C THR A 76 14.21 -21.17 6.56
N GLY A 77 15.15 -20.88 7.47
CA GLY A 77 16.57 -21.20 7.29
C GLY A 77 17.43 -20.03 6.79
N ASP A 78 16.83 -18.90 6.42
CA ASP A 78 17.58 -17.70 6.04
C ASP A 78 18.36 -17.15 7.25
N THR A 79 19.59 -16.71 6.98
CA THR A 79 20.47 -16.06 7.97
C THR A 79 20.30 -14.54 8.02
N ILE A 80 19.38 -13.99 7.22
CA ILE A 80 19.10 -12.57 7.07
C ILE A 80 17.59 -12.33 7.12
N GLN A 81 17.16 -11.26 7.78
CA GLN A 81 15.75 -10.84 7.81
C GLN A 81 15.46 -9.90 6.65
N ARG A 82 14.74 -10.38 5.64
CA ARG A 82 14.29 -9.58 4.50
C ARG A 82 12.94 -8.93 4.81
N ARG A 83 12.89 -7.60 4.68
CA ARG A 83 11.64 -6.81 4.71
C ARG A 83 11.56 -5.92 3.48
N THR A 84 10.41 -5.92 2.82
CA THR A 84 10.14 -5.02 1.70
C THR A 84 9.09 -4.01 2.10
N PHE A 85 9.35 -2.73 1.85
CA PHE A 85 8.48 -1.61 2.18
C PHE A 85 7.96 -0.94 0.91
N TRP A 86 6.72 -0.47 0.96
CA TRP A 86 6.12 0.37 -0.07
C TRP A 86 5.27 1.48 0.53
N ALA A 87 5.28 2.63 -0.13
CA ALA A 87 4.38 3.74 0.19
C ALA A 87 3.04 3.49 -0.49
N VAL A 88 1.96 3.52 0.28
CA VAL A 88 0.60 3.27 -0.22
C VAL A 88 -0.10 4.60 -0.45
N ALA A 89 -0.80 4.70 -1.57
CA ALA A 89 -1.73 5.76 -1.85
C ALA A 89 -3.13 5.22 -2.12
N GLN A 90 -4.14 5.98 -1.72
CA GLN A 90 -5.47 5.89 -2.30
C GLN A 90 -5.51 6.78 -3.55
N ALA A 91 -5.98 6.23 -4.67
CA ALA A 91 -6.12 6.93 -5.94
C ALA A 91 -7.59 7.02 -6.33
N GLN A 92 -8.10 8.22 -6.60
CA GLN A 92 -9.46 8.43 -7.10
C GLN A 92 -9.51 8.27 -8.63
N THR A 93 -10.62 7.76 -9.15
CA THR A 93 -10.88 7.68 -10.58
C THR A 93 -11.92 8.75 -10.97
N GLY A 94 -11.55 9.62 -11.90
CA GLY A 94 -12.40 10.72 -12.38
C GLY A 94 -11.61 11.72 -13.25
N GLU A 95 -12.34 12.54 -14.01
CA GLU A 95 -11.75 13.54 -14.93
C GLU A 95 -11.23 14.80 -14.21
N GLU A 96 -11.56 15.00 -12.93
CA GLU A 96 -11.16 16.18 -12.14
C GLU A 96 -9.70 16.15 -11.64
N CYS A 97 -8.94 15.14 -12.05
CA CYS A 97 -7.59 14.83 -11.56
C CYS A 97 -6.44 15.50 -12.33
N GLU A 98 -6.76 16.23 -13.40
CA GLU A 98 -5.75 16.76 -14.33
C GLU A 98 -5.00 17.98 -13.77
N GLY A 99 -3.73 18.13 -14.16
CA GLY A 99 -2.99 19.40 -14.01
C GLY A 99 -2.09 19.55 -12.77
N ALA A 100 -2.05 18.58 -11.87
CA ALA A 100 -1.11 18.61 -10.75
C ALA A 100 0.24 18.00 -11.12
N GLN A 101 1.33 18.73 -10.83
CA GLN A 101 2.68 18.21 -10.95
C GLN A 101 2.97 17.16 -9.87
N SER A 102 3.87 16.22 -10.19
CA SER A 102 4.36 15.25 -9.21
C SER A 102 5.06 15.97 -8.05
N VAL A 103 4.75 15.56 -6.83
CA VAL A 103 5.28 16.18 -5.62
C VAL A 103 6.00 15.15 -4.76
N THR A 104 7.24 15.44 -4.39
CA THR A 104 7.99 14.61 -3.43
C THR A 104 7.69 15.01 -1.99
N ARG A 105 7.51 14.02 -1.12
CA ARG A 105 7.26 14.16 0.31
C ARG A 105 8.15 13.21 1.11
N GLU A 106 8.32 13.53 2.39
CA GLU A 106 9.02 12.68 3.35
C GLU A 106 8.03 12.03 4.31
N HIS A 107 8.32 10.79 4.70
CA HIS A 107 7.61 10.11 5.78
C HIS A 107 8.59 9.35 6.65
N LYS A 108 8.45 9.52 7.97
CA LYS A 108 9.25 8.86 8.98
C LYS A 108 8.37 7.84 9.70
N PHE A 109 8.82 6.60 9.76
CA PHE A 109 8.11 5.50 10.42
C PHE A 109 9.05 4.69 11.29
N ALA A 110 8.46 3.94 12.24
CA ALA A 110 9.18 3.12 13.19
C ALA A 110 9.44 1.72 12.64
N ILE A 111 10.57 1.12 13.00
CA ILE A 111 10.88 -0.28 12.75
C ILE A 111 11.23 -0.97 14.07
N GLU A 112 10.52 -2.04 14.38
CA GLU A 112 10.83 -2.89 15.53
C GLU A 112 11.82 -4.00 15.15
N VAL A 113 12.90 -4.11 15.92
CA VAL A 113 13.99 -5.06 15.72
C VAL A 113 13.74 -6.30 16.59
N ARG A 114 13.04 -7.27 16.01
CA ARG A 114 12.60 -8.49 16.71
C ARG A 114 13.50 -9.71 16.51
N TYR A 115 14.51 -9.58 15.66
CA TYR A 115 15.42 -10.66 15.27
C TYR A 115 16.87 -10.22 15.47
N LYS A 116 17.74 -11.18 15.81
CA LYS A 116 19.18 -10.94 16.03
C LYS A 116 20.00 -11.01 14.75
N GLN A 117 19.43 -11.60 13.70
CA GLN A 117 20.03 -11.65 12.36
C GLN A 117 20.08 -10.25 11.73
N PRO A 118 21.05 -9.98 10.85
CA PRO A 118 21.07 -8.75 10.06
C PRO A 118 19.77 -8.59 9.27
N TYR A 119 19.42 -7.35 8.94
CA TYR A 119 18.25 -7.02 8.15
C TYR A 119 18.68 -6.61 6.74
N GLN A 120 17.95 -7.09 5.73
CA GLN A 120 17.97 -6.52 4.40
C GLN A 120 16.64 -5.82 4.18
N LEU A 121 16.68 -4.50 4.20
CA LEU A 121 15.52 -3.64 3.95
C LEU A 121 15.47 -3.28 2.48
N ARG A 122 14.35 -3.56 1.82
CA ARG A 122 14.09 -3.23 0.41
C ARG A 122 12.97 -2.20 0.34
N PHE A 123 13.13 -1.18 -0.48
CA PHE A 123 12.13 -0.12 -0.67
C PHE A 123 11.75 -0.06 -2.14
N ILE A 124 10.46 -0.24 -2.46
CA ILE A 124 9.99 -0.29 -3.85
C ILE A 124 10.18 1.08 -4.53
N THR A 125 10.96 1.10 -5.61
CA THR A 125 11.22 2.30 -6.42
C THR A 125 10.29 2.41 -7.62
N GLY A 126 9.66 1.31 -8.03
CA GLY A 126 8.79 1.23 -9.19
C GLY A 126 8.73 -0.19 -9.76
N VAL A 127 8.37 -0.29 -11.03
CA VAL A 127 8.29 -1.56 -11.79
C VAL A 127 9.14 -1.39 -13.05
N ASP A 128 9.90 -2.41 -13.43
CA ASP A 128 10.73 -2.41 -14.64
C ASP A 128 9.93 -2.81 -15.91
N SER A 129 10.63 -2.97 -17.03
CA SER A 129 10.03 -3.33 -18.32
C SER A 129 9.48 -4.76 -18.37
N GLU A 130 9.89 -5.64 -17.46
CA GLU A 130 9.44 -7.02 -17.38
C GLU A 130 8.24 -7.17 -16.44
N GLY A 131 7.85 -6.10 -15.75
CA GLY A 131 6.77 -6.12 -14.77
C GLY A 131 7.25 -6.44 -13.35
N GLU A 132 8.55 -6.47 -13.11
CA GLU A 132 9.13 -6.81 -11.81
C GLU A 132 9.42 -5.56 -10.97
N TYR A 133 9.27 -5.71 -9.65
CA TYR A 133 9.56 -4.60 -8.74
C TYR A 133 11.05 -4.26 -8.71
N THR A 134 11.34 -2.96 -8.71
CA THR A 134 12.68 -2.41 -8.50
C THR A 134 12.84 -1.90 -7.08
N PHE A 135 14.07 -1.94 -6.54
CA PHE A 135 14.31 -1.67 -5.12
C PHE A 135 15.54 -0.80 -4.85
N ILE A 136 15.45 0.04 -3.81
CA ILE A 136 16.61 0.44 -3.00
C ILE A 136 16.82 -0.62 -1.93
N THR A 137 18.03 -1.16 -1.81
CA THR A 137 18.38 -2.18 -0.82
C THR A 137 19.37 -1.65 0.22
N ARG A 138 19.13 -1.95 1.50
CA ARG A 138 20.00 -1.62 2.64
C ARG A 138 20.22 -2.87 3.50
N ASP A 139 21.46 -3.31 3.59
CA ASP A 139 21.88 -4.37 4.50
C ASP A 139 22.38 -3.74 5.81
N ILE A 140 21.74 -4.08 6.93
CA ILE A 140 21.95 -3.43 8.22
C ILE A 140 22.26 -4.49 9.29
N PRO A 141 23.42 -4.42 9.95
CA PRO A 141 23.74 -5.32 11.06
C PRO A 141 22.85 -5.06 12.28
N VAL A 142 22.70 -6.08 13.12
CA VAL A 142 22.03 -5.97 14.43
C VAL A 142 23.07 -6.20 15.53
N LYS A 143 23.08 -5.32 16.53
CA LYS A 143 23.81 -5.52 17.78
C LYS A 143 22.87 -5.90 18.92
N GLU A 144 23.40 -6.60 19.90
CA GLU A 144 22.69 -6.77 21.18
C GLU A 144 22.79 -5.48 22.01
N GLU A 145 21.83 -5.27 22.91
CA GLU A 145 21.93 -4.18 23.89
C GLU A 145 23.10 -4.49 24.84
N GLU A 146 24.00 -3.52 25.05
CA GLU A 146 25.09 -3.62 26.02
C GLU A 146 24.58 -3.52 27.46
#